data_AF-A0A2G8JBL7-F1
#
_entry.id   AF-A0A2G8JBL7-F1
#
_cell.length_a   1.000
_cell.length_b   1.000
_cell.length_c   1.000
_cell.angle_alpha   90.00
_cell.angle_beta   90.00
_cell.angle_gamma   90.00
#
_symmetry.space_group_name_H-M   'P 1'
#
loop_
_entity.id
_entity.type
_entity.pdbx_description
1 polymer ?
#
loop_
_entity_poly.entity_id
_entity_poly.type
_entity_poly.pdbx_seq_one_letter_code
_entity_poly.pdbx_strand_id
1 'polypeptide(L)'
;MAAPPGAQGIPAGPPQTGEAQASSAQSQQQQQQHFGDPINKAKIYMSQLKENLAKLMKVAAASFQNAVDSESKAKEDPGQAQFDKCLEDFYAVCDQIEIFLKLSLECAIHSAESSRHTPHPQTAKPNSLDTQLYSQLISTVKTQISCAQEVHDLLMECSKRLEERKS
;
A
#
# COMPACT_ATOMS: atom_id res chain seq x y z
N MET A 1 -14.29 36.35 57.90
CA MET A 1 -14.79 35.39 58.92
C MET A 1 -16.23 35.82 59.21
N ALA A 2 -17.28 35.03 59.12
CA ALA A 2 -17.46 33.58 58.98
C ALA A 2 -18.88 33.32 58.43
N ALA A 3 -19.06 32.23 57.68
CA ALA A 3 -20.35 31.53 57.57
C ALA A 3 -20.63 30.80 58.91
N PRO A 4 -21.88 30.41 59.26
CA PRO A 4 -22.49 29.14 58.77
C PRO A 4 -24.07 29.15 58.83
N PRO A 5 -24.82 28.02 58.97
CA PRO A 5 -25.21 27.11 57.88
C PRO A 5 -26.72 26.70 57.85
N GLY A 6 -27.18 26.19 56.70
CA GLY A 6 -28.01 24.97 56.58
C GLY A 6 -29.53 25.01 56.80
N ALA A 7 -30.31 24.78 55.74
CA ALA A 7 -31.45 23.84 55.75
C ALA A 7 -31.89 23.49 54.30
N GLN A 8 -32.22 22.21 54.12
CA GLN A 8 -32.48 21.48 52.86
C GLN A 8 -33.79 21.85 52.14
N GLY A 9 -33.79 21.67 50.81
CA GLY A 9 -34.98 21.47 49.96
C GLY A 9 -34.58 21.16 48.51
N ILE A 10 -34.83 19.93 48.05
CA ILE A 10 -34.55 19.35 46.71
C ILE A 10 -35.91 19.20 45.97
N PRO A 11 -36.06 18.89 44.65
CA PRO A 11 -35.26 19.10 43.43
C PRO A 11 -36.05 19.85 42.31
N ALA A 12 -35.35 20.45 41.35
CA ALA A 12 -35.85 20.56 39.97
C ALA A 12 -34.66 20.52 39.02
N GLY A 13 -34.36 19.34 38.48
CA GLY A 13 -33.32 19.15 37.48
C GLY A 13 -33.74 19.70 36.13
N PRO A 14 -32.90 20.47 35.42
CA PRO A 14 -33.04 20.67 33.99
C PRO A 14 -32.59 19.40 33.24
N PRO A 15 -33.28 18.99 32.17
CA PRO A 15 -32.90 17.83 31.39
C PRO A 15 -31.58 18.10 30.65
N GLN A 16 -30.58 17.25 30.90
CA GLN A 16 -29.47 17.04 29.98
C GLN A 16 -30.03 16.50 28.66
N THR A 17 -29.93 17.29 27.59
CA THR A 17 -29.97 16.77 26.22
C THR A 17 -28.55 16.92 25.68
N GLY A 18 -27.92 15.77 25.45
CA GLY A 18 -26.54 15.69 25.01
C GLY A 18 -26.41 16.05 23.54
N GLU A 19 -25.48 16.95 23.25
CA GLU A 19 -24.88 17.13 21.93
C GLU A 19 -23.37 17.28 22.10
N ALA A 20 -22.71 16.14 22.26
CA ALA A 20 -21.26 16.04 22.22
C ALA A 20 -20.87 14.71 21.57
N GLN A 21 -21.08 14.57 20.25
CA GLN A 21 -20.37 13.56 19.46
C GLN A 21 -20.38 13.87 17.96
N ALA A 22 -19.70 14.95 17.57
CA ALA A 22 -19.26 15.17 16.20
C ALA A 22 -17.73 15.16 16.21
N SER A 23 -17.10 13.98 16.11
CA SER A 23 -15.67 13.78 15.76
C SER A 23 -15.29 12.30 15.91
N SER A 24 -15.62 11.43 14.94
CA SER A 24 -15.01 10.09 14.90
C SER A 24 -14.96 9.43 13.51
N ALA A 25 -15.61 9.99 12.49
CA ALA A 25 -15.71 9.33 11.18
C ALA A 25 -14.55 9.66 10.20
N GLN A 26 -13.61 10.54 10.55
CA GLN A 26 -12.59 11.01 9.60
C GLN A 26 -11.29 10.18 9.60
N SER A 27 -11.13 9.20 10.51
CA SER A 27 -9.85 8.50 10.67
C SER A 27 -9.68 7.26 9.78
N GLN A 28 -10.73 6.76 9.13
CA GLN A 28 -10.66 5.48 8.43
C GLN A 28 -10.23 5.56 6.96
N GLN A 29 -10.24 6.75 6.36
CA GLN A 29 -9.85 6.91 4.95
C GLN A 29 -8.34 7.08 4.73
N GLN A 30 -7.55 7.23 5.81
CA GLN A 30 -6.11 7.50 5.70
C GLN A 30 -5.23 6.25 5.82
N GLN A 31 -5.78 5.09 6.21
CA GLN A 31 -4.97 3.90 6.46
C GLN A 31 -4.57 3.13 5.19
N GLN A 32 -5.17 3.42 4.04
CA GLN A 32 -4.81 2.78 2.76
C GLN A 32 -3.62 3.46 2.04
N GLN A 33 -3.18 4.64 2.48
CA GLN A 33 -2.09 5.40 1.85
C GLN A 33 -0.71 5.17 2.52
N HIS A 34 -0.65 4.44 3.65
CA HIS A 34 0.59 4.31 4.45
C HIS A 34 1.31 2.95 4.30
N PHE A 35 0.87 2.09 3.39
CA PHE A 35 1.74 1.03 2.87
C PHE A 35 2.70 1.72 1.90
N GLY A 36 3.87 2.12 2.40
CA GLY A 36 4.78 3.07 1.74
C GLY A 36 4.81 2.90 0.21
N ASP A 37 4.37 3.95 -0.49
CA ASP A 37 4.17 3.97 -1.94
C ASP A 37 5.30 3.21 -2.67
N PRO A 38 4.99 2.07 -3.32
CA PRO A 38 5.96 1.27 -4.05
C PRO A 38 6.79 2.10 -5.03
N ILE A 39 6.21 3.17 -5.61
CA ILE A 39 6.92 4.12 -6.46
C ILE A 39 8.02 4.86 -5.68
N ASN A 40 7.71 5.34 -4.48
CA ASN A 40 8.69 6.04 -3.65
C ASN A 40 9.82 5.11 -3.20
N LYS A 41 9.51 3.84 -2.90
CA LYS A 41 10.53 2.82 -2.67
C LYS A 41 11.40 2.62 -3.90
N ALA A 42 10.82 2.41 -5.08
CA ALA A 42 11.58 2.27 -6.32
C ALA A 42 12.50 3.48 -6.59
N LYS A 43 12.04 4.71 -6.34
CA LYS A 43 12.86 5.94 -6.48
C LYS A 43 14.06 5.98 -5.53
N ILE A 44 13.90 5.51 -4.30
CA ILE A 44 15.01 5.39 -3.34
C ILE A 44 16.04 4.38 -3.88
N TYR A 45 15.59 3.22 -4.35
CA TYR A 45 16.48 2.23 -4.95
C TYR A 45 17.12 2.70 -6.25
N MET A 46 16.47 3.54 -7.06
CA MET A 46 17.11 4.17 -8.22
C MET A 46 18.28 5.08 -7.82
N SER A 47 18.21 5.72 -6.66
CA SER A 47 19.33 6.51 -6.13
C SER A 47 20.46 5.59 -5.66
N GLN A 48 20.12 4.52 -4.94
CA GLN A 48 21.10 3.49 -4.52
C GLN A 48 21.75 2.76 -5.71
N LEU A 49 21.02 2.55 -6.81
CA LEU A 49 21.53 1.95 -8.04
C LEU A 49 22.66 2.78 -8.63
N LYS A 50 22.51 4.11 -8.64
CA LYS A 50 23.57 5.03 -9.12
C LYS A 50 24.81 4.94 -8.24
N GLU A 51 24.64 4.88 -6.92
CA GLU A 51 25.74 4.73 -5.98
C GLU A 51 26.45 3.39 -6.13
N ASN A 52 25.70 2.28 -6.23
CA ASN A 52 26.24 0.94 -6.43
C ASN A 52 26.97 0.81 -7.77
N LEU A 53 26.42 1.39 -8.85
CA LEU A 53 27.10 1.44 -10.14
C LEU A 53 28.42 2.21 -10.05
N ALA A 54 28.42 3.38 -9.40
CA ALA A 54 29.64 4.16 -9.22
C ALA A 54 30.70 3.40 -8.38
N LYS A 55 30.26 2.67 -7.34
CA LYS A 55 31.12 1.80 -6.52
C LYS A 55 31.69 0.65 -7.35
N LEU A 56 30.84 -0.04 -8.12
CA LEU A 56 31.24 -1.12 -9.02
C LEU A 56 32.30 -0.65 -10.02
N MET A 57 32.08 0.49 -10.68
CA MET A 57 33.05 1.05 -11.64
C MET A 57 34.39 1.41 -10.99
N LYS A 58 34.36 1.96 -9.76
CA LYS A 58 35.59 2.26 -9.01
C LYS A 58 36.38 0.99 -8.67
N VAL A 59 35.69 -0.05 -8.18
CA VAL A 59 36.32 -1.33 -7.83
C VAL A 59 36.83 -2.05 -9.07
N ALA A 60 36.06 -2.03 -10.17
CA ALA A 60 36.48 -2.58 -11.46
C ALA A 60 37.76 -1.91 -11.97
N ALA A 61 37.84 -0.57 -11.92
CA ALA A 61 39.03 0.17 -12.34
C ALA A 61 40.26 -0.17 -11.49
N ALA A 62 40.09 -0.27 -10.16
CA ALA A 62 41.16 -0.64 -9.23
C ALA A 62 41.63 -2.09 -9.45
N SER A 63 40.70 -3.02 -9.65
CA SER A 63 41.01 -4.42 -9.98
C SER A 63 41.77 -4.53 -11.31
N PHE A 64 41.36 -3.78 -12.34
CA PHE A 64 42.07 -3.77 -13.62
C PHE A 64 43.49 -3.22 -13.52
N GLN A 65 43.71 -2.12 -12.78
CA GLN A 65 45.05 -1.58 -12.54
C GLN A 65 45.94 -2.60 -11.81
N ASN A 66 45.41 -3.22 -10.75
CA ASN A 66 46.14 -4.24 -10.00
C ASN A 66 46.47 -5.48 -10.85
N ALA A 67 45.58 -5.87 -11.76
CA ALA A 67 45.79 -6.99 -12.68
C ALA A 67 46.87 -6.69 -13.74
N VAL A 68 46.98 -5.44 -14.20
CA VAL A 68 48.02 -5.01 -15.14
C VAL A 68 49.40 -4.91 -14.46
N ASP A 69 49.46 -4.43 -13.22
CA ASP A 69 50.73 -4.33 -12.47
C ASP A 69 51.21 -5.67 -11.90
N SER A 70 50.30 -6.65 -11.73
CA SER A 70 50.59 -7.97 -11.18
C SER A 70 50.71 -9.03 -12.28
N GLU A 71 51.76 -8.99 -13.09
CA GLU A 71 52.03 -9.99 -14.16
C GLU A 71 52.25 -11.42 -13.63
N SER A 72 52.25 -11.64 -12.31
CA SER A 72 52.38 -12.97 -11.72
C SER A 72 51.86 -12.98 -10.28
N LYS A 73 50.72 -13.63 -10.03
CA LYS A 73 50.57 -14.67 -9.00
C LYS A 73 49.15 -15.25 -8.96
N ALA A 74 49.10 -16.57 -9.09
CA ALA A 74 47.93 -17.43 -8.94
C ALA A 74 47.45 -17.55 -7.49
N LYS A 75 47.12 -16.43 -6.84
CA LYS A 75 46.51 -16.39 -5.52
C LYS A 75 45.29 -15.50 -5.60
N GLU A 76 44.14 -16.04 -5.22
CA GLU A 76 42.83 -15.40 -5.15
C GLU A 76 42.95 -13.87 -4.94
N ASP A 77 42.69 -13.10 -6.01
CA ASP A 77 42.89 -11.66 -5.99
C ASP A 77 41.81 -11.03 -5.10
N PRO A 78 42.18 -10.38 -3.97
CA PRO A 78 41.20 -9.67 -3.15
C PRO A 78 40.46 -8.57 -3.93
N GLY A 79 41.03 -8.09 -5.06
CA GLY A 79 40.34 -7.20 -6.00
C GLY A 79 39.14 -7.86 -6.69
N GLN A 80 39.28 -9.12 -7.12
CA GLN A 80 38.21 -9.89 -7.75
C GLN A 80 37.05 -10.14 -6.78
N ALA A 81 37.33 -10.59 -5.55
CA ALA A 81 36.28 -10.85 -4.56
C ALA A 81 35.49 -9.58 -4.19
N GLN A 82 36.16 -8.42 -4.15
CA GLN A 82 35.50 -7.14 -3.91
C GLN A 82 34.65 -6.70 -5.11
N PHE A 83 35.10 -6.97 -6.34
CA PHE A 83 34.34 -6.72 -7.56
C PHE A 83 33.07 -7.57 -7.59
N ASP A 84 33.19 -8.88 -7.36
CA ASP A 84 32.07 -9.82 -7.37
C ASP A 84 31.00 -9.41 -6.35
N LYS A 85 31.41 -8.98 -5.14
CA LYS A 85 30.49 -8.44 -4.14
C LYS A 85 29.78 -7.16 -4.59
N CYS A 86 30.51 -6.22 -5.20
CA CYS A 86 29.88 -4.98 -5.70
C CYS A 86 28.93 -5.25 -6.86
N LEU A 87 29.21 -6.29 -7.65
CA LEU A 87 28.35 -6.73 -8.74
C LEU A 87 27.08 -7.40 -8.20
N GLU A 88 27.20 -8.23 -7.17
CA GLU A 88 26.06 -8.81 -6.45
C GLU A 88 25.17 -7.72 -5.83
N ASP A 89 25.76 -6.75 -5.13
CA ASP A 89 25.05 -5.60 -4.55
C ASP A 89 24.31 -4.78 -5.64
N PHE A 90 24.87 -4.67 -6.84
CA PHE A 90 24.24 -4.00 -7.97
C PHE A 90 23.00 -4.77 -8.46
N TYR A 91 23.13 -6.09 -8.69
CA TYR A 91 22.02 -6.92 -9.13
C TYR A 91 20.91 -7.00 -8.09
N ALA A 92 21.24 -7.11 -6.80
CA ALA A 92 20.25 -7.11 -5.73
C ALA A 92 19.38 -5.83 -5.70
N VAL A 93 19.96 -4.68 -6.03
CA VAL A 93 19.20 -3.42 -6.15
C VAL A 93 18.30 -3.42 -7.40
N CYS A 94 18.79 -3.94 -8.54
CA CYS A 94 17.98 -4.11 -9.74
C CYS A 94 16.74 -4.97 -9.48
N ASP A 95 16.91 -6.11 -8.81
CA ASP A 95 15.82 -7.02 -8.46
C ASP A 95 14.79 -6.33 -7.57
N GLN A 96 15.23 -5.56 -6.58
CA GLN A 96 14.31 -4.82 -5.72
C GLN A 96 13.53 -3.75 -6.50
N ILE A 97 14.17 -3.04 -7.43
CA ILE A 97 13.48 -2.07 -8.30
C ILE A 97 12.39 -2.79 -9.11
N GLU A 98 12.72 -3.93 -9.72
CA GLU A 98 11.76 -4.71 -10.51
C GLU A 98 10.55 -5.12 -9.67
N ILE A 99 10.78 -5.65 -8.46
CA ILE A 99 9.72 -6.06 -7.54
C ILE A 99 8.81 -4.88 -7.18
N PHE A 100 9.38 -3.72 -6.83
CA PHE A 100 8.58 -2.55 -6.46
C PHE A 100 7.79 -1.98 -7.65
N LEU A 101 8.32 -2.05 -8.87
CA LEU A 101 7.59 -1.64 -10.07
C LEU A 101 6.43 -2.58 -10.38
N LYS A 102 6.64 -3.90 -10.28
CA LYS A 102 5.55 -4.90 -10.42
C LYS A 102 4.48 -4.68 -9.36
N LEU A 103 4.88 -4.49 -8.10
CA LEU A 103 3.95 -4.22 -7.01
C LEU A 103 3.16 -2.92 -7.25
N SER A 104 3.83 -1.86 -7.74
CA SER A 104 3.16 -0.61 -8.07
C SER A 104 2.09 -0.78 -9.15
N LEU A 105 2.37 -1.60 -10.16
CA LEU A 105 1.41 -1.89 -11.22
C LEU A 105 0.19 -2.62 -10.66
N GLU A 106 0.42 -3.66 -9.86
CA GLU A 106 -0.66 -4.42 -9.22
C GLU A 106 -1.49 -3.54 -8.28
N CYS A 107 -0.87 -2.65 -7.51
CA CYS A 107 -1.56 -1.68 -6.68
C CYS A 107 -2.41 -0.70 -7.51
N ALA A 108 -1.93 -0.26 -8.68
CA ALA A 108 -2.68 0.62 -9.57
C ALA A 108 -3.90 -0.10 -10.17
N ILE A 109 -3.73 -1.35 -10.62
CA ILE A 109 -4.82 -2.19 -11.11
C ILE A 109 -5.84 -2.41 -10.00
N HIS A 110 -5.39 -2.83 -8.82
CA HIS A 110 -6.29 -3.08 -7.69
C HIS A 110 -7.00 -1.80 -7.23
N SER A 111 -6.35 -0.64 -7.27
CA SER A 111 -6.99 0.65 -6.97
C SER A 111 -8.06 1.01 -8.01
N ALA A 112 -7.78 0.80 -9.30
CA ALA A 112 -8.76 1.00 -10.37
C ALA A 112 -9.98 0.08 -10.18
N GLU A 113 -9.75 -1.22 -9.96
CA GLU A 113 -10.81 -2.18 -9.72
C GLU A 113 -11.56 -1.88 -8.42
N SER A 114 -10.88 -1.49 -7.35
CA SER A 114 -11.51 -1.07 -6.09
C SER A 114 -12.42 0.14 -6.31
N SER A 115 -12.01 1.12 -7.10
CA SER A 115 -12.86 2.29 -7.41
C SER A 115 -14.11 1.95 -8.22
N ARG A 116 -14.05 0.89 -9.03
CA ARG A 116 -15.18 0.41 -9.85
C ARG A 116 -16.21 -0.37 -9.03
N HIS A 117 -15.77 -1.07 -7.98
CA HIS A 117 -16.61 -2.00 -7.21
C HIS A 117 -16.97 -1.50 -5.80
N THR A 118 -16.31 -0.46 -5.30
CA THR A 118 -16.53 0.10 -3.96
C THR A 118 -17.14 1.50 -4.05
N PRO A 119 -18.34 1.74 -3.49
CA PRO A 119 -18.92 3.08 -3.48
C PRO A 119 -18.05 4.02 -2.64
N HIS A 120 -17.44 5.02 -3.29
CA HIS A 120 -16.78 6.13 -2.60
C HIS A 120 -17.85 7.10 -2.10
N PRO A 121 -18.02 7.31 -0.77
CA PRO A 121 -18.80 8.43 -0.29
C PRO A 121 -18.02 9.70 -0.60
N GLN A 122 -18.35 10.38 -1.72
CA GLN A 122 -17.82 11.71 -1.97
C GLN A 122 -18.33 12.64 -0.87
N THR A 123 -17.43 13.42 -0.28
CA THR A 123 -17.73 14.49 0.68
C THR A 123 -18.59 15.54 -0.01
N ALA A 124 -19.89 15.36 0.16
CA ALA A 124 -20.92 16.01 -0.60
C ALA A 124 -21.21 17.39 0.01
N LYS A 125 -20.91 18.48 -0.71
CA LYS A 125 -21.43 19.82 -0.36
C LYS A 125 -22.93 19.84 -0.65
N PRO A 126 -23.80 20.15 0.32
CA PRO A 126 -25.23 19.98 0.21
C PRO A 126 -25.76 20.90 -0.92
N ASN A 127 -26.74 20.42 -1.69
CA ASN A 127 -27.75 21.19 -2.44
C ASN A 127 -27.99 20.75 -3.90
N SER A 128 -27.31 19.74 -4.46
CA SER A 128 -27.68 19.15 -5.78
C SER A 128 -27.39 17.65 -5.91
N LEU A 129 -27.15 16.96 -4.79
CA LEU A 129 -26.47 15.67 -4.77
C LEU A 129 -27.39 14.45 -4.82
N ASP A 130 -28.65 14.57 -4.40
CA ASP A 130 -29.45 13.38 -4.10
C ASP A 130 -29.80 12.55 -5.34
N THR A 131 -30.03 13.18 -6.50
CA THR A 131 -30.29 12.46 -7.75
C THR A 131 -29.03 11.84 -8.34
N GLN A 132 -27.88 12.54 -8.31
CA GLN A 132 -26.61 11.98 -8.79
C GLN A 132 -26.13 10.84 -7.89
N LEU A 133 -26.20 10.98 -6.57
CA LEU A 133 -25.86 9.94 -5.59
C LEU A 133 -26.72 8.69 -5.76
N TYR A 134 -28.03 8.85 -5.95
CA TYR A 134 -28.93 7.71 -6.14
C TYR A 134 -28.62 6.96 -7.44
N SER A 135 -28.38 7.68 -8.54
CA SER A 135 -28.01 7.05 -9.82
C SER A 135 -26.70 6.25 -9.72
N GLN A 136 -25.71 6.78 -8.98
CA GLN A 136 -24.43 6.13 -8.74
C GLN A 136 -24.59 4.91 -7.83
N LEU A 137 -25.41 5.01 -6.77
CA LEU A 137 -25.74 3.89 -5.88
C LEU A 137 -26.39 2.74 -6.65
N ILE A 138 -27.37 3.04 -7.52
CA ILE A 138 -28.04 2.02 -8.35
C ILE A 138 -27.03 1.34 -9.28
N SER A 139 -26.10 2.10 -9.89
CA SER A 139 -25.03 1.52 -10.70
C SER A 139 -24.14 0.58 -9.87
N THR A 140 -23.74 0.97 -8.67
CA THR A 140 -22.93 0.14 -7.77
C THR A 140 -23.65 -1.13 -7.36
N VAL A 141 -24.92 -1.03 -6.95
CA VAL A 141 -25.72 -2.19 -6.55
C VAL A 141 -25.85 -3.18 -7.71
N LYS A 142 -26.07 -2.70 -8.94
CA LYS A 142 -26.10 -3.56 -10.14
C LYS A 142 -24.76 -4.27 -10.37
N THR A 143 -23.65 -3.55 -10.27
CA THR A 143 -22.31 -4.14 -10.40
C THR A 143 -22.04 -5.19 -9.31
N GLN A 144 -22.44 -4.94 -8.06
CA GLN A 144 -22.30 -5.89 -6.95
C GLN A 144 -23.16 -7.14 -7.15
N ILE A 145 -24.39 -6.99 -7.65
CA ILE A 145 -25.26 -8.13 -8.02
C ILE A 145 -24.59 -8.99 -9.10
N SER A 146 -24.07 -8.37 -10.17
CA SER A 146 -23.36 -9.09 -11.25
C SER A 146 -22.14 -9.85 -10.72
N CYS A 147 -21.32 -9.20 -9.89
CA CYS A 147 -20.15 -9.83 -9.29
C CYS A 147 -20.54 -11.03 -8.40
N ALA A 148 -21.60 -10.88 -7.59
CA ALA A 148 -22.11 -11.99 -6.76
C ALA A 148 -22.61 -13.17 -7.61
N GLN A 149 -23.24 -12.89 -8.77
CA GLN A 149 -23.64 -13.92 -9.72
C GLN A 149 -22.44 -14.63 -10.34
N GLU A 150 -21.42 -13.89 -10.78
CA GLU A 150 -20.18 -14.47 -11.33
C GLU A 150 -19.47 -15.38 -10.31
N VAL A 151 -19.37 -14.95 -9.05
CA VAL A 151 -18.78 -15.77 -7.97
C VAL A 151 -19.63 -17.01 -7.71
N HIS A 152 -20.96 -16.87 -7.67
CA HIS A 152 -21.88 -18.00 -7.50
C HIS A 152 -21.69 -19.04 -8.62
N ASP A 153 -21.64 -18.59 -9.87
CA ASP A 153 -21.49 -19.47 -11.03
C ASP A 153 -20.13 -20.16 -11.04
N LEU A 154 -19.05 -19.45 -10.66
CA LEU A 154 -17.73 -20.02 -10.51
C LEU A 154 -17.68 -21.10 -9.41
N LEU A 155 -18.32 -20.85 -8.27
CA LEU A 155 -18.40 -21.82 -7.16
C LEU A 155 -19.22 -23.05 -7.54
N MET A 156 -20.34 -22.87 -8.23
CA MET A 156 -21.17 -23.96 -8.74
C MET A 156 -20.39 -24.84 -9.73
N GLU A 157 -19.66 -24.21 -10.65
CA GLU A 157 -18.78 -24.90 -11.59
C GLU A 157 -17.66 -25.67 -10.86
N CYS A 158 -17.03 -25.07 -9.85
CA CYS A 158 -16.05 -25.75 -9.01
C CYS A 158 -16.63 -26.95 -8.27
N SER A 159 -17.83 -26.82 -7.70
CA SER A 159 -18.53 -27.91 -7.01
C SER A 159 -18.79 -29.09 -7.96
N LYS A 160 -19.30 -28.80 -9.16
CA LYS A 160 -19.57 -29.80 -10.19
C LYS A 160 -18.30 -30.55 -10.62
N ARG A 161 -17.21 -29.83 -10.89
CA ARG A 161 -15.91 -30.44 -11.22
C ARG A 161 -15.34 -31.30 -10.09
N LEU A 162 -15.64 -30.94 -8.84
CA LEU A 162 -15.20 -31.74 -7.69
C LEU A 162 -15.99 -33.06 -7.58
N GLU A 163 -17.28 -33.04 -7.88
CA GLU A 163 -18.12 -34.24 -7.93
C GLU A 163 -17.71 -35.15 -9.10
N GLU A 164 -17.45 -34.59 -10.27
CA GLU A 164 -16.97 -35.33 -11.46
C GLU A 164 -15.62 -36.02 -11.21
N ARG A 165 -14.71 -35.41 -10.43
CA ARG A 165 -13.42 -36.04 -10.07
C ARG A 165 -13.52 -37.13 -9.00
N LYS A 166 -14.66 -37.26 -8.31
CA LYS A 166 -14.89 -38.29 -7.29
C LYS A 166 -15.56 -39.55 -7.85
N SER A 167 -16.05 -39.51 -9.09
CA SER A 167 -16.68 -40.63 -9.79
C SER A 167 -15.72 -41.35 -10.74
#